data_AF-A0A968NPD2-F1
#
_entry.id   AF-A0A968NPD2-F1
#
_cell.length_a   1.000
_cell.length_b   1.000
_cell.length_c   1.000
_cell.angle_alpha   90.00
_cell.angle_beta   90.00
_cell.angle_gamma   90.00
#
_symmetry.space_group_name_H-M   'P 1'
#
loop_
_entity.id
_entity.type
_entity.pdbx_description
1 polymer ?
#
loop_
_entity_poly.entity_id
_entity_poly.type
_entity_poly.pdbx_seq_one_letter_code
_entity_poly.pdbx_strand_id
1 'polypeptide(L)'
;MTQYEPPNKQWYAIVIYDRRSREGTFPPYLNVFLPVLRRFYLDELANTPDQSLSVGIMRLIVQEKNKKKTGELARQLIKQTNSQITNAVFKEKVLEFIQTIVIDKFVNLSREELEAMLELESIRKSKVYQEAKEEGIQEGVLEHKLKMIPILSELGLTIEQTAERLELDVETVRQHSKQ
;
A
#
# COMPACT_ATOMS: atom_id res chain seq x y z
N MET A 1 17.50 6.68 -40.59
CA MET A 1 16.80 6.83 -39.29
C MET A 1 15.43 6.20 -39.45
N THR A 2 15.20 5.05 -38.82
CA THR A 2 13.89 4.40 -38.77
C THR A 2 13.05 5.11 -37.71
N GLN A 3 12.22 6.05 -38.16
CA GLN A 3 11.25 6.72 -37.29
C GLN A 3 10.15 5.70 -36.93
N TYR A 4 9.90 5.54 -35.63
CA TYR A 4 8.83 4.68 -35.13
C TYR A 4 7.48 5.15 -35.66
N GLU A 5 6.77 4.28 -36.37
CA GLU A 5 5.38 4.52 -36.78
C GLU A 5 4.45 3.95 -35.70
N PRO A 6 3.82 4.81 -34.87
CA PRO A 6 2.86 4.32 -33.90
C PRO A 6 1.69 3.66 -34.64
N PRO A 7 1.22 2.48 -34.18
CA PRO A 7 0.14 1.75 -34.82
C PRO A 7 -1.19 2.51 -34.82
N ASN A 8 -1.34 3.49 -33.92
CA ASN A 8 -2.49 4.37 -33.85
C ASN A 8 -2.19 5.73 -34.51
N LYS A 9 -2.96 6.07 -35.54
CA LYS A 9 -2.87 7.38 -36.23
C LYS A 9 -3.30 8.55 -35.35
N GLN A 10 -4.08 8.30 -34.31
CA GLN A 10 -4.48 9.28 -33.30
C GLN A 10 -3.74 9.02 -32.00
N TRP A 11 -3.22 10.10 -31.42
CA TRP A 11 -2.58 10.10 -30.12
C TRP A 11 -3.21 11.16 -29.22
N TYR A 12 -3.16 10.94 -27.91
CA TYR A 12 -3.69 11.86 -26.92
C TYR A 12 -2.61 12.15 -25.87
N ALA A 13 -2.49 13.41 -25.45
CA ALA A 13 -1.71 13.78 -24.27
C ALA A 13 -2.61 13.66 -23.04
N ILE A 14 -2.19 12.91 -22.02
CA ILE A 14 -2.97 12.74 -20.79
C ILE A 14 -2.26 13.48 -19.66
N VAL A 15 -3.00 14.33 -18.95
CA VAL A 15 -2.52 15.00 -17.73
C VAL A 15 -3.47 14.65 -16.59
N ILE A 16 -2.89 14.23 -15.47
CA ILE A 16 -3.61 13.83 -14.27
C ILE A 16 -3.27 14.84 -13.17
N TYR A 17 -4.30 15.48 -12.62
CA TYR A 17 -4.21 16.42 -11.51
C TYR A 17 -4.84 15.82 -10.26
N ASP A 18 -4.32 16.16 -9.07
CA ASP A 18 -5.00 15.78 -7.82
C ASP A 18 -6.37 16.47 -7.70
N ARG A 19 -6.43 17.76 -8.06
CA ARG A 19 -7.64 18.60 -8.05
C ARG A 19 -7.60 19.67 -9.13
N ARG A 20 -8.79 20.12 -9.58
CA ARG A 20 -8.90 21.17 -10.61
C ARG A 20 -8.26 22.50 -10.21
N SER A 21 -8.33 22.88 -8.95
CA SER A 21 -7.74 24.15 -8.46
C SER A 21 -6.22 24.20 -8.51
N ARG A 22 -5.55 23.06 -8.76
CA ARG A 22 -4.10 22.96 -8.96
C ARG A 22 -3.71 22.86 -10.44
N GLU A 23 -4.66 23.00 -11.35
CA GLU A 23 -4.37 23.14 -12.77
C GLU A 23 -3.61 24.44 -13.01
N GLY A 24 -2.34 24.32 -13.41
CA GLY A 24 -1.53 25.45 -13.83
C GLY A 24 -1.96 25.98 -15.20
N THR A 25 -1.61 27.24 -15.48
CA THR A 25 -1.82 27.83 -16.81
C THR A 25 -0.85 27.20 -17.80
N PHE A 26 -1.37 26.71 -18.93
CA PHE A 26 -0.52 26.19 -20.00
C PHE A 26 0.19 27.35 -20.72
N PRO A 27 1.51 27.26 -20.92
CA PRO A 27 2.23 28.21 -21.75
C PRO A 27 1.63 28.26 -23.17
N PRO A 28 1.56 29.44 -23.82
CA PRO A 28 0.93 29.58 -25.14
C PRO A 28 1.47 28.64 -26.22
N TYR A 29 2.76 28.27 -26.15
CA TYR A 29 3.39 27.36 -27.10
C TYR A 29 2.87 25.90 -27.00
N LEU A 30 2.24 25.52 -25.89
CA LEU A 30 1.59 24.21 -25.73
C LEU A 30 0.14 24.20 -26.23
N ASN A 31 -0.39 25.34 -26.72
CA ASN A 31 -1.77 25.40 -27.21
C ASN A 31 -2.03 24.47 -28.40
N VAL A 32 -0.98 24.14 -29.16
CA VAL A 32 -1.04 23.15 -30.25
C VAL A 32 -1.52 21.77 -29.79
N PHE A 33 -1.32 21.44 -28.51
CA PHE A 33 -1.70 20.16 -27.93
C PHE A 33 -3.13 20.14 -27.38
N LEU A 34 -3.80 21.30 -27.25
CA LEU A 34 -5.15 21.36 -26.67
C LEU A 34 -6.18 20.42 -27.33
N PRO A 35 -6.20 20.21 -28.66
CA PRO A 35 -7.16 19.29 -29.29
C PRO A 35 -6.95 17.81 -28.86
N VAL A 36 -5.70 17.42 -28.63
CA VAL A 36 -5.30 16.06 -28.25
C VAL A 36 -5.11 15.90 -26.74
N LEU A 37 -5.17 16.98 -25.97
CA LEU A 37 -5.02 16.98 -24.53
C LEU A 37 -6.29 16.45 -23.85
N ARG A 38 -6.11 15.56 -22.89
CA ARG A 38 -7.14 15.01 -22.01
C ARG A 38 -6.70 15.23 -20.57
N ARG A 39 -7.55 15.87 -19.79
CA ARG A 39 -7.29 16.21 -18.39
C ARG A 39 -8.19 15.39 -17.50
N PHE A 40 -7.59 14.77 -16.49
CA PHE A 40 -8.30 14.01 -15.47
C PHE A 40 -7.98 14.62 -14.11
N TYR A 41 -8.99 14.78 -13.28
CA TYR A 41 -8.86 15.31 -11.93
C TYR A 41 -9.28 14.22 -10.97
N LEU A 42 -8.37 13.84 -10.08
CA LEU A 42 -8.53 12.66 -9.26
C LEU A 42 -9.64 12.83 -8.21
N ASP A 43 -9.78 14.02 -7.64
CA ASP A 43 -10.88 14.40 -6.74
C ASP A 43 -12.27 14.31 -7.41
N GLU A 44 -12.35 14.52 -8.72
CA GLU A 44 -13.59 14.44 -9.50
C GLU A 44 -14.01 13.00 -9.83
N LEU A 45 -13.09 12.02 -9.72
CA LEU A 45 -13.37 10.61 -10.01
C LEU A 45 -14.47 10.02 -9.12
N ALA A 46 -14.67 10.57 -7.92
CA ALA A 46 -15.74 10.12 -7.03
C ALA A 46 -17.14 10.29 -7.65
N ASN A 47 -17.30 11.26 -8.57
CA ASN A 47 -18.57 11.65 -9.17
C ASN A 47 -18.79 11.06 -10.56
N THR A 48 -17.83 10.31 -11.11
CA THR A 48 -18.00 9.69 -12.43
C THR A 48 -18.85 8.42 -12.32
N PRO A 49 -19.88 8.25 -13.18
CA PRO A 49 -20.70 7.05 -13.21
C PRO A 49 -19.96 5.83 -13.80
N ASP A 50 -18.73 6.02 -14.30
CA ASP A 50 -17.91 4.93 -14.84
C ASP A 50 -17.59 3.89 -13.76
N GLN A 51 -17.93 2.63 -14.06
CA GLN A 51 -17.82 1.48 -13.17
C GLN A 51 -16.59 0.62 -13.47
N SER A 52 -15.68 1.11 -14.32
CA SER A 52 -14.45 0.39 -14.63
C SER A 52 -13.64 0.11 -13.36
N LEU A 53 -13.08 -1.11 -13.29
CA LEU A 53 -12.34 -1.57 -12.13
C LEU A 53 -11.17 -0.63 -11.77
N SER A 54 -10.46 -0.13 -12.78
CA SER A 54 -9.34 0.80 -12.62
C SER A 54 -9.77 2.14 -12.01
N VAL A 55 -10.87 2.73 -12.48
CA VAL A 55 -11.40 3.98 -11.92
C VAL A 55 -11.88 3.76 -10.50
N GLY A 56 -12.54 2.63 -10.23
CA GLY A 56 -12.96 2.25 -8.89
C GLY A 56 -11.81 2.11 -7.90
N ILE A 57 -10.70 1.48 -8.30
CA ILE A 57 -9.47 1.40 -7.49
C ILE A 57 -8.91 2.79 -7.24
N MET A 58 -8.87 3.67 -8.24
CA MET A 58 -8.37 5.03 -8.06
C MET A 58 -9.25 5.84 -7.09
N ARG A 59 -10.58 5.69 -7.18
CA ARG A 59 -11.53 6.27 -6.22
C ARG A 59 -11.26 5.80 -4.79
N LEU A 60 -10.88 4.53 -4.61
CA LEU A 60 -10.54 3.98 -3.31
C LEU A 60 -9.38 4.74 -2.65
N ILE A 61 -8.40 5.20 -3.44
CA ILE A 61 -7.23 5.96 -2.98
C ILE A 61 -7.62 7.40 -2.62
N VAL A 62 -8.37 8.08 -3.47
CA VAL A 62 -8.56 9.54 -3.37
C VAL A 62 -9.78 9.98 -2.57
N GLN A 63 -10.77 9.09 -2.38
CA GLN A 63 -11.93 9.42 -1.55
C GLN A 63 -11.54 9.74 -0.11
N GLU A 64 -12.32 10.59 0.55
CA GLU A 64 -12.13 10.91 1.96
C GLU A 64 -12.19 9.66 2.86
N LYS A 65 -11.50 9.72 4.00
CA LYS A 65 -11.44 8.63 4.98
C LYS A 65 -12.82 8.39 5.61
N ASN A 66 -13.64 7.57 4.97
CA ASN A 66 -14.94 7.14 5.46
C ASN A 66 -15.03 5.62 5.47
N LYS A 67 -15.11 5.00 6.66
CA LYS A 67 -15.11 3.54 6.85
C LYS A 67 -16.20 2.84 6.02
N LYS A 68 -17.43 3.35 6.07
CA LYS A 68 -18.59 2.73 5.42
C LYS A 68 -18.47 2.78 3.89
N LYS A 69 -18.27 3.98 3.32
CA LYS A 69 -18.14 4.16 1.87
C LYS A 69 -16.92 3.41 1.31
N THR A 70 -15.81 3.41 2.05
CA THR A 70 -14.59 2.70 1.63
C THR A 70 -14.78 1.19 1.64
N GLY A 71 -15.39 0.64 2.69
CA GLY A 71 -15.73 -0.77 2.74
C GLY A 71 -16.66 -1.18 1.59
N GLU A 72 -17.76 -0.44 1.38
CA GLU A 72 -18.70 -0.71 0.28
C GLU A 72 -18.02 -0.74 -1.09
N LEU A 73 -17.19 0.28 -1.38
CA LEU A 73 -16.44 0.35 -2.63
C LEU A 73 -15.42 -0.79 -2.74
N ALA A 74 -14.62 -1.05 -1.71
CA ALA A 74 -13.63 -2.13 -1.71
C ALA A 74 -14.30 -3.48 -1.99
N ARG A 75 -15.43 -3.78 -1.33
CA ARG A 75 -16.21 -5.01 -1.55
C ARG A 75 -16.72 -5.12 -2.99
N GLN A 76 -17.19 -4.01 -3.56
CA GLN A 76 -17.58 -3.96 -4.97
C GLN A 76 -16.38 -4.29 -5.88
N LEU A 77 -15.22 -3.68 -5.65
CA LEU A 77 -14.02 -3.91 -6.47
C LEU A 77 -13.50 -5.33 -6.36
N ILE A 78 -13.56 -5.93 -5.16
CA ILE A 78 -13.21 -7.33 -4.94
C ILE A 78 -14.14 -8.24 -5.77
N LYS A 79 -15.46 -8.01 -5.72
CA LYS A 79 -16.44 -8.75 -6.52
C LYS A 79 -16.16 -8.59 -8.02
N GLN A 80 -15.95 -7.37 -8.49
CA GLN A 80 -15.61 -7.08 -9.88
C GLN A 80 -14.31 -7.77 -10.32
N THR A 81 -13.26 -7.73 -9.49
CA THR A 81 -11.98 -8.38 -9.73
C THR A 81 -12.14 -9.89 -9.89
N ASN A 82 -12.95 -10.51 -9.02
CA ASN A 82 -13.24 -11.94 -9.10
C ASN A 82 -13.99 -12.33 -10.38
N SER A 83 -14.91 -11.49 -10.85
CA SER A 83 -15.75 -11.75 -12.03
C SER A 83 -15.09 -11.38 -13.36
N GLN A 84 -14.31 -10.29 -13.43
CA GLN A 84 -13.80 -9.73 -14.68
C GLN A 84 -12.41 -10.23 -15.05
N ILE A 85 -11.60 -10.66 -14.08
CA ILE A 85 -10.22 -11.09 -14.34
C ILE A 85 -10.16 -12.63 -14.42
N THR A 86 -9.70 -13.16 -15.54
CA THR A 86 -9.52 -14.61 -15.72
C THR A 86 -8.14 -15.09 -15.26
N ASN A 87 -7.10 -14.28 -15.46
CA ASN A 87 -5.73 -14.62 -15.07
C ASN A 87 -5.60 -14.62 -13.53
N ALA A 88 -5.33 -15.78 -12.94
CA ALA A 88 -5.26 -15.95 -11.48
C ALA A 88 -4.16 -15.09 -10.84
N VAL A 89 -2.96 -15.04 -11.43
CA VAL A 89 -1.84 -14.25 -10.90
C VAL A 89 -2.15 -12.76 -10.91
N PHE A 90 -2.73 -12.26 -12.00
CA PHE A 90 -3.12 -10.85 -12.07
C PHE A 90 -4.28 -10.53 -11.12
N LYS A 91 -5.26 -11.44 -10.99
CA LYS A 91 -6.37 -11.32 -10.03
C LYS A 91 -5.86 -11.18 -8.60
N GLU A 92 -4.95 -12.05 -8.17
CA GLU A 92 -4.36 -12.00 -6.83
C GLU A 92 -3.65 -10.66 -6.59
N LYS A 93 -2.84 -10.19 -7.54
CA LYS A 93 -2.18 -8.88 -7.43
C LYS A 93 -3.15 -7.71 -7.28
N VAL A 94 -4.27 -7.74 -8.01
CA VAL A 94 -5.30 -6.69 -7.91
C VAL A 94 -6.02 -6.74 -6.57
N LEU A 95 -6.37 -7.94 -6.07
CA LEU A 95 -6.98 -8.10 -4.76
C LEU A 95 -6.05 -7.64 -3.63
N GLU A 96 -4.78 -8.01 -3.71
CA GLU A 96 -3.73 -7.59 -2.78
C GLU A 96 -3.58 -6.07 -2.77
N PHE A 97 -3.59 -5.44 -3.95
CA PHE A 97 -3.50 -3.99 -4.06
C PHE A 97 -4.71 -3.29 -3.43
N ILE A 98 -5.93 -3.78 -3.65
CA ILE A 98 -7.14 -3.25 -3.00
C ILE A 98 -7.01 -3.32 -1.48
N GLN A 99 -6.53 -4.45 -0.94
CA GLN A 99 -6.33 -4.62 0.50
C GLN A 99 -5.28 -3.66 1.05
N THR A 100 -4.15 -3.50 0.33
CA THR A 100 -3.07 -2.57 0.68
C THR A 100 -3.59 -1.14 0.82
N ILE A 101 -4.39 -0.67 -0.14
CA ILE A 101 -4.99 0.67 -0.10
C ILE A 101 -5.86 0.85 1.14
N VAL A 102 -6.64 -0.16 1.53
CA VAL A 102 -7.53 -0.07 2.70
C VAL A 102 -6.73 -0.06 4.00
N ILE A 103 -5.70 -0.91 4.10
CA ILE A 103 -4.78 -0.95 5.26
C ILE A 103 -4.09 0.40 5.42
N ASP A 104 -3.49 0.93 4.36
CA ASP A 104 -2.81 2.22 4.37
C ASP A 104 -3.75 3.38 4.70
N LYS A 105 -4.96 3.38 4.13
CA LYS A 105 -5.97 4.40 4.42
C LYS A 105 -6.40 4.41 5.89
N PHE A 106 -6.41 3.25 6.53
CA PHE A 106 -6.89 3.04 7.90
C PHE A 106 -5.86 2.34 8.80
N VAL A 107 -4.66 2.91 8.90
CA VAL A 107 -3.56 2.41 9.75
C VAL A 107 -3.96 2.10 11.21
N ASN A 108 -4.97 2.79 11.74
CA ASN A 108 -5.42 2.64 13.13
C ASN A 108 -6.50 1.57 13.33
N LEU A 109 -6.97 0.91 12.27
CA LEU A 109 -7.97 -0.15 12.40
C LEU A 109 -7.31 -1.47 12.81
N SER A 110 -7.99 -2.19 13.69
CA SER A 110 -7.61 -3.57 13.99
C SER A 110 -7.83 -4.45 12.75
N ARG A 111 -7.18 -5.61 12.77
CA ARG A 111 -7.39 -6.62 11.74
C ARG A 111 -8.85 -7.04 11.64
N GLU A 112 -9.49 -7.32 12.76
CA GLU A 112 -10.87 -7.76 12.85
C GLU A 112 -11.82 -6.70 12.28
N GLU A 113 -11.53 -5.42 12.53
CA GLU A 113 -12.28 -4.31 11.94
C GLU A 113 -12.10 -4.24 10.42
N LEU A 114 -10.89 -4.48 9.90
CA LEU A 114 -10.61 -4.52 8.47
C LEU A 114 -11.27 -5.73 7.78
N GLU A 115 -11.20 -6.92 8.39
CA GLU A 115 -11.84 -8.14 7.90
C GLU A 115 -13.37 -7.98 7.85
N ALA A 116 -13.96 -7.40 8.90
CA ALA A 116 -15.37 -7.07 8.95
C ALA A 116 -15.74 -6.00 7.90
N MET A 117 -14.90 -4.98 7.71
CA MET A 117 -15.11 -3.95 6.69
C MET A 117 -15.08 -4.53 5.28
N LEU A 118 -14.19 -5.47 4.99
CA LEU A 118 -14.06 -6.07 3.67
C LEU A 118 -14.99 -7.27 3.45
N GLU A 119 -15.68 -7.75 4.49
CA GLU A 119 -16.39 -9.05 4.47
C GLU A 119 -15.47 -10.17 3.93
N LEU A 120 -14.19 -10.10 4.32
CA LEU A 120 -13.14 -10.99 3.85
C LEU A 120 -12.38 -11.56 5.03
N GLU A 121 -12.50 -12.86 5.23
CA GLU A 121 -11.62 -13.61 6.15
C GLU A 121 -10.17 -13.73 5.61
N SER A 122 -9.93 -13.32 4.36
CA SER A 122 -8.70 -13.57 3.62
C SER A 122 -7.62 -12.50 3.74
N ILE A 123 -7.81 -11.44 4.54
CA ILE A 123 -6.75 -10.44 4.78
C ILE A 123 -5.47 -11.12 5.30
N ARG A 124 -5.63 -12.18 6.11
CA ARG A 124 -4.51 -13.02 6.60
C ARG A 124 -3.70 -13.72 5.51
N LYS A 125 -4.29 -13.93 4.33
CA LYS A 125 -3.63 -14.57 3.19
C LYS A 125 -2.94 -13.57 2.28
N SER A 126 -3.12 -12.27 2.51
CA SER A 126 -2.41 -11.24 1.74
C SER A 126 -0.91 -11.28 2.06
N LYS A 127 -0.07 -11.06 1.04
CA LYS A 127 1.38 -11.07 1.25
C LYS A 127 1.81 -9.92 2.14
N VAL A 128 1.26 -8.72 1.93
CA VAL A 128 1.45 -7.54 2.78
C VAL A 128 1.23 -7.86 4.26
N TYR A 129 0.19 -8.63 4.59
CA TYR A 129 -0.04 -9.04 5.97
C TYR A 129 0.96 -10.10 6.46
N GLN A 130 1.37 -11.05 5.61
CA GLN A 130 2.38 -12.06 5.96
C GLN A 130 3.75 -11.43 6.20
N GLU A 131 4.16 -10.50 5.33
CA GLU A 131 5.39 -9.72 5.44
C GLU A 131 5.38 -8.89 6.74
N ALA A 132 4.33 -8.12 6.99
CA ALA A 132 4.20 -7.36 8.24
C ALA A 132 4.22 -8.25 9.49
N LYS A 133 3.68 -9.48 9.40
CA LYS A 133 3.74 -10.46 10.50
C LYS A 133 5.16 -11.00 10.69
N GLU A 134 5.88 -11.30 9.62
CA GLU A 134 7.27 -11.77 9.69
C GLU A 134 8.20 -10.69 10.26
N GLU A 135 8.08 -9.45 9.80
CA GLU A 135 8.81 -8.30 10.35
C GLU A 135 8.52 -8.15 11.86
N GLY A 136 7.25 -8.18 12.26
CA GLY A 136 6.87 -8.10 13.68
C GLY A 136 7.39 -9.26 14.53
N ILE A 137 7.54 -10.46 13.98
CA ILE A 137 8.18 -11.60 14.67
C ILE A 137 9.67 -11.34 14.84
N GLN A 138 10.36 -10.86 13.80
CA GLN A 138 11.78 -10.54 13.86
C GLN A 138 12.06 -9.44 14.88
N GLU A 139 11.27 -8.36 14.86
CA GLU A 139 11.34 -7.29 15.85
C GLU A 139 11.05 -7.80 17.26
N GLY A 140 10.03 -8.63 17.44
CA GLY A 140 9.68 -9.21 18.75
C GLY A 140 10.77 -10.13 19.32
N VAL A 141 11.43 -10.94 18.46
CA VAL A 141 12.58 -11.76 18.85
C VAL A 141 13.75 -10.86 19.27
N LEU A 142 14.04 -9.81 18.50
CA LEU A 142 15.09 -8.85 18.85
C LEU A 142 14.79 -8.14 20.16
N GLU A 143 13.58 -7.59 20.34
CA GLU A 143 13.15 -6.97 21.59
C GLU A 143 13.27 -7.93 22.78
N HIS A 144 12.90 -9.20 22.61
CA HIS A 144 13.00 -10.19 23.67
C HIS A 144 14.47 -10.46 24.03
N LYS A 145 15.34 -10.63 23.03
CA LYS A 145 16.79 -10.75 23.24
C LYS A 145 17.33 -9.52 24.00
N LEU A 146 16.92 -8.31 23.61
CA LEU A 146 17.33 -7.08 24.30
C LEU A 146 16.87 -7.04 25.77
N LYS A 147 15.62 -7.44 26.05
CA LYS A 147 15.07 -7.52 27.42
C LYS A 147 15.76 -8.57 28.29
N MET A 148 16.41 -9.58 27.70
CA MET A 148 17.18 -10.59 28.43
C MET A 148 18.57 -10.11 28.85
N ILE A 149 19.14 -9.10 28.20
CA ILE A 149 20.50 -8.59 28.50
C ILE A 149 20.67 -8.22 29.99
N PRO A 150 19.82 -7.38 30.61
CA PRO A 150 19.98 -7.05 32.02
C PRO A 150 19.84 -8.28 32.94
N ILE A 151 18.91 -9.17 32.64
CA ILE A 151 18.68 -10.42 33.41
C ILE A 151 19.93 -11.30 33.37
N LEU A 152 20.54 -11.48 32.20
CA LEU A 152 21.76 -12.28 32.05
C LEU A 152 22.96 -11.61 32.73
N SER A 153 23.02 -10.28 32.73
CA SER A 153 24.04 -9.53 33.48
C SER A 153 23.86 -9.70 34.99
N GLU A 154 22.62 -9.65 35.52
CA GLU A 154 22.32 -9.92 36.93
C GLU A 154 22.70 -11.35 37.35
N LEU A 155 22.54 -12.30 36.44
CA LEU A 155 22.96 -13.69 36.61
C LEU A 155 24.49 -13.88 36.47
N GLY A 156 25.26 -12.81 36.26
CA GLY A 156 26.72 -12.81 36.29
C GLY A 156 27.38 -13.19 34.97
N LEU A 157 26.65 -13.20 33.85
CA LEU A 157 27.25 -13.43 32.53
C LEU A 157 28.03 -12.20 32.06
N THR A 158 29.16 -12.42 31.39
CA THR A 158 29.90 -11.32 30.75
C THR A 158 29.18 -10.81 29.50
N ILE A 159 29.58 -9.63 29.02
CA ILE A 159 29.04 -9.03 27.79
C ILE A 159 29.26 -9.98 26.60
N GLU A 160 30.43 -10.60 26.51
CA GLU A 160 30.79 -11.55 25.45
C GLU A 160 29.95 -12.82 25.52
N GLN A 161 29.74 -13.36 26.73
CA GLN A 161 28.92 -14.54 26.97
C GLN A 161 27.43 -14.32 26.70
N THR A 162 26.97 -13.08 26.92
CA THR A 162 25.60 -12.65 26.65
C THR A 162 25.38 -12.43 25.15
N ALA A 163 26.34 -11.78 24.48
CA ALA A 163 26.35 -11.60 23.03
C ALA A 163 26.32 -12.94 22.29
N GLU A 164 27.14 -13.90 22.71
CA GLU A 164 27.15 -15.26 22.15
C GLU A 164 25.79 -15.97 22.33
N ARG A 165 25.22 -15.97 23.54
CA ARG A 165 23.96 -16.67 23.84
C ARG A 165 22.74 -16.06 23.17
N LEU A 166 22.73 -14.74 22.99
CA LEU A 166 21.63 -14.03 22.35
C LEU A 166 21.86 -13.88 20.84
N GLU A 167 22.99 -14.33 20.31
CA GLU A 167 23.42 -14.11 18.92
C GLU A 167 23.31 -12.62 18.53
N LEU A 168 23.74 -11.75 19.44
CA LEU A 168 23.79 -10.30 19.26
C LEU A 168 25.24 -9.86 19.14
N ASP A 169 25.47 -8.69 18.56
CA ASP A 169 26.80 -8.10 18.60
C ASP A 169 27.12 -7.57 20.00
N VAL A 170 28.41 -7.59 20.34
CA VAL A 170 28.94 -7.16 21.65
C VAL A 170 28.61 -5.70 21.96
N GLU A 171 28.52 -4.84 20.94
CA GLU A 171 28.26 -3.41 21.12
C GLU A 171 26.78 -3.16 21.47
N THR A 172 25.84 -3.86 20.84
CA THR A 172 24.41 -3.88 21.19
C THR A 172 24.21 -4.35 22.62
N VAL A 173 24.91 -5.42 23.04
CA VAL A 173 24.85 -5.89 24.43
C VAL A 173 25.41 -4.87 25.41
N ARG A 174 26.55 -4.25 25.09
CA ARG A 174 27.16 -3.20 25.93
C ARG A 174 26.25 -1.98 26.09
N GLN A 175 25.55 -1.57 25.04
CA GLN A 175 24.61 -0.43 25.09
C GLN A 175 23.40 -0.73 25.98
N HIS A 176 22.87 -1.95 25.94
CA HIS A 176 21.66 -2.34 26.68
C HIS A 176 21.96 -2.94 28.07
N SER A 177 23.22 -3.10 28.45
CA SER A 177 23.66 -3.60 29.77
C SER A 177 23.74 -2.49 30.85
N LYS A 178 23.60 -1.21 30.49
CA LYS A 178 23.79 -0.05 31.40
C LYS A 178 22.51 0.69 31.78
N GLN A 179 21.33 0.12 31.55
CA GLN A 179 20.07 0.59 32.14
C GLN A 179 19.83 -0.13 33.47
#